data_AF-A3X1N7-F1
#
_entry.id   AF-A3X1N7-F1
#
_cell.length_a   1.000
_cell.length_b   1.000
_cell.length_c   1.000
_cell.angle_alpha   90.00
_cell.angle_beta   90.00
_cell.angle_gamma   90.00
#
_symmetry.space_group_name_H-M   'P 1'
#
loop_
_entity.id
_entity.type
_entity.pdbx_description
1 polymer ?
#
loop_
_entity_poly.entity_id
_entity_poly.type
_entity_poly.pdbx_seq_one_letter_code
_entity_poly.pdbx_strand_id
1 'polypeptide(L)'
;MTDQEDDSSRRQLMDLVGEPALLKREDVTLFRRLKCEIENHIKPQNILDEMRVMDIANGIWESQRFRRHLVGLVDGERVRAVQHLILPFVGLDHEQARNLAKNYCSSDRKKQASAAEIVGGYGITDDQIEARAVVSNGRSFDALNRGIAARDTLRRTILKEIAREQRRAEKLQRKSKKSKTNGYARSEPKPTLPAKAS
;
A
#
# COMPACT_ATOMS: atom_id res chain seq x y z
N MET A 1 3.15 31.46 19.52
CA MET A 1 3.75 30.60 20.57
C MET A 1 3.16 29.18 20.57
N THR A 2 2.42 28.76 19.54
CA THR A 2 1.75 27.45 19.44
C THR A 2 2.49 26.43 18.57
N ASP A 3 3.37 26.87 17.67
CA ASP A 3 3.98 25.96 16.67
C ASP A 3 5.11 25.08 17.24
N GLN A 4 5.77 25.49 18.32
CA GLN A 4 6.85 24.70 18.95
C GLN A 4 6.33 23.63 19.91
N GLU A 5 5.18 23.86 20.55
CA GLU A 5 4.56 22.86 21.43
C GLU A 5 3.88 21.74 20.63
N ASP A 6 3.23 22.07 19.52
CA ASP A 6 2.56 21.09 18.63
C ASP A 6 3.58 20.14 17.95
N ASP A 7 4.75 20.66 17.57
CA ASP A 7 5.84 19.86 17.00
C ASP A 7 6.51 18.95 18.06
N SER A 8 6.58 19.39 19.32
CA SER A 8 7.12 18.58 20.44
C SER A 8 6.21 17.40 20.77
N SER A 9 4.89 17.61 20.86
CA SER A 9 3.92 16.54 21.14
C SER A 9 3.85 15.51 20.01
N ARG A 10 3.93 15.94 18.73
CA ARG A 10 4.01 15.01 17.59
C ARG A 10 5.26 14.14 17.61
N ARG A 11 6.41 14.68 18.03
CA ARG A 11 7.66 13.91 18.15
C ARG A 11 7.57 12.85 19.24
N GLN A 12 7.02 13.19 20.41
CA GLN A 12 6.80 12.23 21.50
C GLN A 12 5.86 11.08 21.11
N LEU A 13 4.94 11.34 20.19
CA LEU A 13 3.97 10.36 19.71
C LEU A 13 4.57 9.40 18.68
N MET A 14 5.49 9.88 17.84
CA MET A 14 6.33 9.03 16.98
C MET A 14 7.20 8.07 17.80
N ASP A 15 7.72 8.52 18.95
CA ASP A 15 8.49 7.66 19.86
C ASP A 15 7.64 6.48 20.42
N LEU A 16 6.32 6.66 20.55
CA LEU A 16 5.40 5.61 21.02
C LEU A 16 4.98 4.63 19.92
N VAL A 17 4.75 5.13 18.71
CA VAL A 17 4.32 4.29 17.56
C VAL A 17 5.49 3.57 16.92
N GLY A 18 6.71 4.09 17.12
CA GLY A 18 7.95 3.55 16.61
C GLY A 18 8.27 4.03 15.19
N GLU A 19 9.55 3.94 14.85
CA GLU A 19 10.02 4.21 13.49
C GLU A 19 9.47 3.16 12.50
N PRO A 20 9.13 3.57 11.26
CA PRO A 20 8.65 2.65 10.25
C PRO A 20 9.72 1.58 9.94
N ALA A 21 9.27 0.33 9.81
CA ALA A 21 10.13 -0.82 9.52
C ALA A 21 10.58 -0.83 8.04
N LEU A 22 11.43 0.12 7.68
CA LEU A 22 12.02 0.26 6.35
C LEU A 22 13.21 -0.68 6.16
N LEU A 23 13.36 -1.23 4.95
CA LEU A 23 14.57 -1.97 4.60
C LEU A 23 15.73 -1.01 4.33
N LYS A 24 16.98 -1.49 4.48
CA LYS A 24 18.22 -0.68 4.33
C LYS A 24 18.31 0.14 3.02
N ARG A 25 17.64 -0.31 1.95
CA ARG A 25 17.67 0.32 0.62
C ARG A 25 16.41 1.14 0.30
N GLU A 26 15.50 1.26 1.25
CA GLU A 26 14.26 2.01 1.04
C GLU A 26 14.44 3.48 1.38
N ASP A 27 13.74 4.33 0.62
CA ASP A 27 13.84 5.77 0.76
C ASP A 27 12.91 6.27 1.87
N VAL A 28 13.51 6.70 2.98
CA VAL A 28 12.81 7.25 4.14
C VAL A 28 12.06 8.55 3.79
N THR A 29 12.58 9.34 2.84
CA THR A 29 11.97 10.60 2.42
C THR A 29 10.68 10.35 1.65
N LEU A 30 10.67 9.36 0.75
CA LEU A 30 9.46 8.95 0.03
C LEU A 30 8.41 8.39 0.98
N PHE A 31 8.81 7.57 1.95
CA PHE A 31 7.89 7.08 2.97
C PHE A 31 7.28 8.23 3.79
N ARG A 32 8.11 9.17 4.27
CA ARG A 32 7.64 10.34 5.01
C ARG A 32 6.68 11.19 4.18
N ARG A 33 6.99 11.41 2.90
CA ARG A 33 6.09 12.14 1.98
C ARG A 33 4.74 11.44 1.85
N LEU A 34 4.72 10.11 1.65
CA LEU A 34 3.49 9.33 1.59
C LEU A 34 2.66 9.50 2.88
N LYS A 35 3.31 9.39 4.05
CA LYS A 35 2.66 9.60 5.34
C LYS A 35 2.07 11.00 5.46
N CYS A 36 2.82 12.05 5.12
CA CYS A 36 2.33 13.42 5.15
C CYS A 36 1.09 13.63 4.28
N GLU A 37 1.04 13.04 3.07
CA GLU A 37 -0.15 13.11 2.22
C GLU A 37 -1.38 12.45 2.87
N ILE A 38 -1.17 11.31 3.55
CA ILE A 38 -2.23 10.61 4.28
C ILE A 38 -2.69 11.45 5.49
N GLU A 39 -1.75 12.05 6.24
CA GLU A 39 -2.06 12.95 7.36
C GLU A 39 -2.87 14.17 6.91
N ASN A 40 -2.48 14.79 5.79
CA ASN A 40 -3.19 15.93 5.22
C ASN A 40 -4.62 15.58 4.81
N HIS A 41 -4.84 14.35 4.33
CA HIS A 41 -6.14 13.85 3.95
C HIS A 41 -7.02 13.50 5.15
N ILE A 42 -6.48 12.78 6.13
CA ILE A 42 -7.23 12.27 7.29
C ILE A 42 -7.42 13.34 8.37
N LYS A 43 -6.45 14.24 8.53
CA LYS A 43 -6.38 15.28 9.56
C LYS A 43 -6.56 14.68 10.96
N PRO A 44 -5.61 13.83 11.42
CA PRO A 44 -5.75 13.13 12.69
C PRO A 44 -5.98 14.11 13.84
N GLN A 45 -6.91 13.79 14.74
CA GLN A 45 -7.28 14.64 15.87
C GLN A 45 -6.83 14.07 17.22
N ASN A 46 -6.43 12.81 17.24
CA ASN A 46 -6.04 12.08 18.44
C ASN A 46 -5.05 10.96 18.10
N ILE A 47 -4.48 10.34 19.15
CA ILE A 47 -3.54 9.23 19.06
C ILE A 47 -4.03 8.06 18.20
N LEU A 48 -5.31 7.69 18.26
CA LEU A 48 -5.85 6.57 17.48
C LEU A 48 -5.89 6.91 16.00
N ASP A 49 -6.16 8.16 15.65
CA ASP A 49 -6.10 8.61 14.26
C ASP A 49 -4.67 8.60 13.72
N GLU A 50 -3.68 8.98 14.54
CA GLU A 50 -2.26 8.91 14.16
C GLU A 50 -1.81 7.47 13.93
N MET A 51 -2.19 6.54 14.81
CA MET A 51 -1.95 5.11 14.62
C MET A 51 -2.57 4.61 13.31
N ARG A 52 -3.82 4.98 13.02
CA ARG A 52 -4.50 4.63 11.76
C ARG A 52 -3.78 5.19 10.53
N VAL A 53 -3.28 6.43 10.60
CA VAL A 53 -2.48 7.02 9.51
C VAL A 53 -1.21 6.20 9.29
N MET A 54 -0.50 5.85 10.36
CA MET A 54 0.70 5.02 10.29
C MET A 54 0.40 3.65 9.68
N ASP A 55 -0.68 2.98 10.11
CA ASP A 55 -1.10 1.68 9.59
C ASP A 55 -1.42 1.74 8.08
N ILE A 56 -2.08 2.81 7.63
CA ILE A 56 -2.35 3.02 6.21
C ILE A 56 -1.05 3.23 5.43
N ALA A 57 -0.16 4.09 5.93
CA ALA A 57 1.13 4.37 5.29
C ALA A 57 1.99 3.10 5.18
N ASN A 58 2.16 2.37 6.28
CA ASN A 58 2.86 1.09 6.31
C ASN A 58 2.22 0.08 5.37
N GLY A 59 0.88 -0.07 5.41
CA GLY A 59 0.16 -1.00 4.56
C GLY A 59 0.35 -0.73 3.06
N ILE A 60 0.36 0.55 2.65
CA ILE A 60 0.65 0.93 1.25
C ILE A 60 2.10 0.60 0.91
N TRP A 61 3.05 0.99 1.76
CA TRP A 61 4.48 0.82 1.53
C TRP A 61 4.86 -0.66 1.40
N GLU A 62 4.42 -1.49 2.34
CA GLU A 62 4.67 -2.91 2.34
C GLU A 62 4.01 -3.62 1.15
N SER A 63 2.80 -3.20 0.74
CA SER A 63 2.15 -3.75 -0.46
C SER A 63 2.97 -3.47 -1.71
N GLN A 64 3.55 -2.27 -1.84
CA GLN A 64 4.47 -1.95 -2.94
C GLN A 64 5.76 -2.77 -2.86
N ARG A 65 6.31 -2.93 -1.66
CA ARG A 65 7.49 -3.79 -1.41
C ARG A 65 7.23 -5.23 -1.88
N PHE A 66 6.08 -5.80 -1.53
CA PHE A 66 5.72 -7.15 -1.94
C PHE A 66 5.54 -7.29 -3.44
N ARG A 67 4.96 -6.28 -4.12
CA ARG A 67 4.91 -6.26 -5.59
C ARG A 67 6.30 -6.26 -6.22
N ARG A 68 7.25 -5.47 -5.68
CA ARG A 68 8.65 -5.52 -6.12
C ARG A 68 9.28 -6.89 -5.88
N HIS A 69 8.99 -7.54 -4.75
CA HIS A 69 9.48 -8.88 -4.47
C HIS A 69 8.91 -9.93 -5.42
N LEU A 70 7.63 -9.84 -5.80
CA LEU A 70 7.03 -10.73 -6.81
C LEU A 70 7.80 -10.65 -8.13
N VAL A 71 8.09 -9.44 -8.62
CA VAL A 71 8.93 -9.23 -9.83
C VAL A 71 10.32 -9.84 -9.65
N GLY A 72 10.98 -9.54 -8.51
CA GLY A 72 12.30 -10.08 -8.22
C GLY A 72 12.36 -11.61 -8.12
N LEU A 73 11.27 -12.28 -7.73
CA LEU A 73 11.17 -13.75 -7.73
C LEU A 73 11.12 -14.31 -9.16
N VAL A 74 10.40 -13.66 -10.08
CA VAL A 74 10.38 -14.06 -11.50
C VAL A 74 11.77 -13.88 -12.09
N ASP A 75 12.36 -12.70 -11.92
CA ASP A 75 13.67 -12.37 -12.47
C ASP A 75 14.76 -13.31 -11.92
N GLY A 76 14.74 -13.59 -10.62
CA GLY A 76 15.69 -14.47 -9.96
C GLY A 76 15.60 -15.94 -10.40
N GLU A 77 14.43 -16.39 -10.85
CA GLU A 77 14.20 -17.78 -11.27
C GLU A 77 14.29 -17.95 -12.80
N ARG A 78 14.45 -16.86 -13.57
CA ARG A 78 14.44 -16.88 -15.04
C ARG A 78 15.43 -17.88 -15.64
N VAL A 79 16.67 -17.93 -15.16
CA VAL A 79 17.68 -18.90 -15.66
C VAL A 79 17.22 -20.34 -15.46
N ARG A 80 16.67 -20.68 -14.29
CA ARG A 80 16.19 -22.04 -14.01
C ARG A 80 14.93 -22.37 -14.80
N ALA A 81 14.06 -21.39 -15.00
CA ALA A 81 12.87 -21.54 -15.84
C ALA A 81 13.24 -21.88 -17.28
N VAL A 82 14.16 -21.13 -17.90
CA VAL A 82 14.70 -21.38 -19.24
C VAL A 82 15.35 -22.77 -19.31
N GLN A 83 16.20 -23.11 -18.35
CA GLN A 83 16.84 -24.43 -18.28
C GLN A 83 15.81 -25.56 -18.25
N HIS A 84 14.75 -25.42 -17.45
CA HIS A 84 13.72 -26.43 -17.32
C HIS A 84 12.93 -26.63 -18.62
N LEU A 85 12.61 -25.53 -19.32
CA LEU A 85 11.83 -25.58 -20.56
C LEU A 85 12.62 -26.16 -21.74
N ILE A 86 13.93 -25.90 -21.80
CA ILE A 86 14.79 -26.37 -22.89
C ILE A 86 15.20 -27.85 -22.71
N LEU A 87 15.30 -28.34 -21.47
CA LEU A 87 15.86 -29.66 -21.16
C LEU A 87 15.32 -30.81 -22.04
N PRO A 88 14.00 -30.90 -22.35
CA PRO A 88 13.48 -31.95 -23.22
C PRO A 88 13.98 -31.87 -24.67
N PHE A 89 14.29 -30.67 -25.17
CA PHE A 89 14.70 -30.44 -26.57
C PHE A 89 16.20 -30.71 -26.81
N VAL A 90 17.01 -30.70 -25.74
CA VAL A 90 18.44 -31.02 -25.80
C VAL A 90 18.73 -32.45 -25.36
N GLY A 91 17.77 -33.37 -25.51
CA GLY A 91 17.95 -34.78 -25.19
C GLY A 91 18.25 -35.05 -23.72
N LEU A 92 17.74 -34.22 -22.81
CA LEU A 92 18.01 -34.27 -21.37
C LEU A 92 19.47 -33.99 -20.97
N ASP A 93 20.25 -33.35 -21.85
CA ASP A 93 21.58 -32.83 -21.49
C ASP A 93 21.46 -31.61 -20.57
N HIS A 94 21.66 -31.85 -19.28
CA HIS A 94 21.60 -30.82 -18.24
C HIS A 94 22.69 -29.76 -18.36
N GLU A 95 23.87 -30.11 -18.88
CA GLU A 95 24.96 -29.16 -19.04
C GLU A 95 24.68 -28.21 -20.20
N GLN A 96 24.25 -28.76 -21.34
CA GLN A 96 23.83 -27.98 -22.49
C GLN A 96 22.65 -27.07 -22.14
N ALA A 97 21.60 -27.59 -21.47
CA ALA A 97 20.45 -26.79 -21.03
C ALA A 97 20.88 -25.63 -20.09
N ARG A 98 21.78 -25.92 -19.14
CA ARG A 98 22.29 -24.91 -18.20
C ARG A 98 23.10 -23.82 -18.92
N ASN A 99 23.96 -24.20 -19.85
CA ASN A 99 24.79 -23.26 -20.60
C ASN A 99 23.92 -22.37 -21.50
N LEU A 100 22.94 -22.95 -22.20
CA LEU A 100 22.01 -22.21 -23.03
C LEU A 100 21.16 -21.23 -22.21
N ALA A 101 20.65 -21.67 -21.06
CA ALA A 101 19.89 -20.80 -20.15
C ALA A 101 20.71 -19.64 -19.58
N LYS A 102 21.98 -19.88 -19.21
CA LYS A 102 22.90 -18.82 -18.77
C LYS A 102 23.17 -17.81 -19.88
N ASN A 103 23.37 -18.28 -21.11
CA ASN A 103 23.58 -17.42 -22.27
C ASN A 103 22.33 -16.58 -22.59
N TYR A 104 21.14 -17.18 -22.50
CA TYR A 104 19.85 -16.50 -22.69
C TYR A 104 19.66 -15.33 -21.72
N CYS A 105 20.02 -15.51 -20.45
CA CYS A 105 19.93 -14.47 -19.43
C CYS A 105 21.21 -13.64 -19.27
N SER A 106 22.15 -13.70 -20.21
CA SER A 106 23.43 -12.98 -20.13
C SER A 106 23.27 -11.50 -20.45
N SER A 107 24.13 -10.65 -19.87
CA SER A 107 24.27 -9.24 -20.27
C SER A 107 25.06 -9.07 -21.58
N ASP A 108 25.76 -10.11 -22.04
CA ASP A 108 26.44 -10.13 -23.33
C ASP A 108 25.42 -10.30 -24.46
N ARG A 109 25.17 -9.23 -25.20
CA ARG A 109 24.18 -9.18 -26.29
C ARG A 109 24.39 -10.26 -27.35
N LYS A 110 25.64 -10.66 -27.64
CA LYS A 110 25.91 -11.68 -28.67
C LYS A 110 25.49 -13.06 -28.17
N LYS A 111 25.85 -13.41 -26.94
CA LYS A 111 25.47 -14.68 -26.31
C LYS A 111 23.95 -14.76 -26.11
N GLN A 112 23.36 -13.66 -25.66
CA GLN A 112 21.92 -13.54 -25.49
C GLN A 112 21.18 -13.73 -26.81
N ALA A 113 21.56 -13.03 -27.87
CA ALA A 113 20.88 -13.13 -29.17
C ALA A 113 20.95 -14.54 -29.75
N SER A 114 22.13 -15.17 -29.73
CA SER A 114 22.30 -16.55 -30.22
C SER A 114 21.50 -17.56 -29.39
N ALA A 115 21.50 -17.42 -28.06
CA ALA A 115 20.69 -18.28 -27.21
C ALA A 115 19.18 -18.04 -27.43
N ALA A 116 18.74 -16.79 -27.59
CA ALA A 116 17.35 -16.44 -27.85
C ALA A 116 16.84 -17.01 -29.18
N GLU A 117 17.68 -17.02 -30.22
CA GLU A 117 17.36 -17.67 -31.50
C GLU A 117 17.12 -19.17 -31.33
N ILE A 118 18.01 -19.88 -30.60
CA ILE A 118 17.84 -21.32 -30.34
C ILE A 118 16.60 -21.60 -29.51
N VAL A 119 16.39 -20.84 -28.43
CA VAL A 119 15.22 -20.99 -27.55
C VAL A 119 13.91 -20.71 -28.30
N GLY A 120 13.89 -19.66 -29.12
CA GLY A 120 12.77 -19.34 -30.00
C GLY A 120 12.54 -20.40 -31.08
N GLY A 121 13.61 -21.04 -31.57
CA GLY A 121 13.54 -22.19 -32.48
C GLY A 121 12.80 -23.40 -31.90
N TYR A 122 12.78 -23.55 -30.56
CA TYR A 122 11.96 -24.56 -29.87
C TYR A 122 10.52 -24.11 -29.60
N GLY A 123 10.13 -22.90 -30.05
CA GLY A 123 8.82 -22.31 -29.78
C GLY A 123 8.63 -21.85 -28.33
N ILE A 124 9.73 -21.72 -27.57
CA ILE A 124 9.68 -21.25 -26.18
C ILE A 124 9.58 -19.72 -26.17
N THR A 125 8.53 -19.18 -25.56
CA THR A 125 8.30 -17.73 -25.47
C THR A 125 8.70 -17.16 -24.11
N ASP A 126 8.91 -15.85 -24.03
CA ASP A 126 9.15 -15.17 -22.76
C ASP A 126 7.98 -15.37 -21.77
N ASP A 127 6.72 -15.34 -22.24
CA ASP A 127 5.54 -15.61 -21.40
C ASP A 127 5.58 -17.01 -20.76
N GLN A 128 6.06 -18.03 -21.48
CA GLN A 128 6.22 -19.38 -20.94
C GLN A 128 7.33 -19.45 -19.91
N ILE A 129 8.43 -18.73 -20.13
CA ILE A 129 9.54 -18.60 -19.19
C ILE A 129 9.06 -17.94 -17.89
N GLU A 130 8.33 -16.83 -18.00
CA GLU A 130 7.76 -16.11 -16.86
C GLU A 130 6.75 -16.99 -16.11
N ALA A 131 5.82 -17.62 -16.82
CA ALA A 131 4.87 -18.55 -16.23
C ALA A 131 5.57 -19.69 -15.49
N ARG A 132 6.65 -20.25 -16.07
CA ARG A 132 7.43 -21.29 -15.40
C ARG A 132 8.13 -20.78 -14.14
N ALA A 133 8.69 -19.57 -14.18
CA ALA A 133 9.31 -18.94 -13.01
C ALA A 133 8.31 -18.68 -11.88
N VAL A 134 7.07 -18.28 -12.20
CA VAL A 134 5.97 -18.14 -11.23
C VAL A 134 5.62 -19.49 -10.60
N VAL A 135 5.44 -20.54 -11.41
CA VAL A 135 5.11 -21.89 -10.93
C VAL A 135 6.19 -22.43 -9.99
N SER A 136 7.48 -22.24 -10.32
CA SER A 136 8.60 -22.63 -9.45
C SER A 136 8.58 -21.91 -8.10
N ASN A 137 8.03 -20.70 -8.03
CA ASN A 137 7.93 -19.89 -6.81
C ASN A 137 6.54 -19.88 -6.18
N GLY A 138 5.64 -20.80 -6.55
CA GLY A 138 4.21 -20.74 -6.21
C GLY A 138 3.91 -20.42 -4.73
N ARG A 139 4.59 -21.10 -3.79
CA ARG A 139 4.40 -20.85 -2.34
C ARG A 139 4.76 -19.42 -1.93
N SER A 140 5.86 -18.88 -2.44
CA SER A 140 6.31 -17.51 -2.15
C SER A 140 5.39 -16.48 -2.80
N PHE A 141 4.93 -16.74 -4.03
CA PHE A 141 3.94 -15.94 -4.73
C PHE A 141 2.65 -15.83 -3.93
N ASP A 142 2.10 -16.97 -3.49
CA ASP A 142 0.87 -17.01 -2.70
C ASP A 142 1.02 -16.27 -1.38
N ALA A 143 2.15 -16.45 -0.69
CA ALA A 143 2.42 -15.78 0.58
C ALA A 143 2.45 -14.24 0.42
N LEU A 144 3.15 -13.75 -0.59
CA LEU A 144 3.23 -12.31 -0.88
C LEU A 144 1.87 -11.74 -1.33
N ASN A 145 1.14 -12.44 -2.21
CA ASN A 145 -0.19 -12.03 -2.65
C ASN A 145 -1.20 -11.98 -1.50
N ARG A 146 -1.20 -12.99 -0.61
CA ARG A 146 -2.00 -12.94 0.63
C ARG A 146 -1.60 -11.75 1.50
N GLY A 147 -0.30 -11.48 1.61
CA GLY A 147 0.22 -10.32 2.32
C GLY A 147 -0.29 -8.99 1.77
N ILE A 148 -0.33 -8.82 0.45
CA ILE A 148 -0.90 -7.64 -0.23
C ILE A 148 -2.40 -7.54 0.06
N ALA A 149 -3.14 -8.64 -0.13
CA ALA A 149 -4.59 -8.66 0.07
C ALA A 149 -5.00 -8.34 1.52
N ALA A 150 -4.23 -8.80 2.50
CA ALA A 150 -4.44 -8.49 3.90
C ALA A 150 -4.30 -6.98 4.19
N ARG A 151 -3.24 -6.35 3.68
CA ARG A 151 -2.99 -4.90 3.82
C ARG A 151 -4.04 -4.05 3.13
N ASP A 152 -4.44 -4.44 1.92
CA ASP A 152 -5.50 -3.76 1.18
C ASP A 152 -6.87 -3.88 1.89
N THR A 153 -7.12 -5.01 2.56
CA THR A 153 -8.33 -5.20 3.36
C THR A 153 -8.30 -4.34 4.63
N LEU A 154 -7.19 -4.37 5.37
CA LEU A 154 -7.02 -3.53 6.56
C LEU A 154 -7.20 -2.04 6.22
N ARG A 155 -6.53 -1.55 5.17
CA ARG A 155 -6.67 -0.16 4.71
C ARG A 155 -8.11 0.20 4.37
N ARG A 156 -8.83 -0.66 3.66
CA ARG A 156 -10.25 -0.44 3.33
C ARG A 156 -11.12 -0.38 4.58
N THR A 157 -10.84 -1.20 5.58
CA THR A 157 -11.55 -1.18 6.87
C THR A 157 -11.32 0.13 7.60
N ILE A 158 -10.06 0.53 7.78
CA ILE A 158 -9.69 1.78 8.47
C ILE A 158 -10.35 2.99 7.78
N LEU A 159 -10.26 3.09 6.45
CA LEU A 159 -10.87 4.21 5.72
C LEU A 159 -12.40 4.25 5.85
N LYS A 160 -13.07 3.09 5.88
CA LYS A 160 -14.51 3.00 6.12
C LYS A 160 -14.89 3.47 7.52
N GLU A 161 -14.08 3.14 8.54
CA GLU A 161 -14.30 3.57 9.91
C GLU A 161 -14.14 5.08 10.06
N ILE A 162 -13.06 5.65 9.52
CA ILE A 162 -12.82 7.10 9.50
C ILE A 162 -14.00 7.83 8.83
N ALA A 163 -14.42 7.38 7.65
CA ALA A 163 -15.56 7.98 6.96
C ALA A 163 -16.87 7.87 7.76
N ARG A 164 -17.06 6.79 8.51
CA ARG A 164 -18.23 6.61 9.39
C ARG A 164 -18.21 7.57 10.57
N GLU A 165 -17.05 7.77 11.19
CA GLU A 165 -16.85 8.70 12.31
C GLU A 165 -17.08 10.14 11.87
N GLN A 166 -16.51 10.55 10.73
CA GLN A 166 -16.72 11.88 10.14
C GLN A 166 -18.22 12.17 9.92
N ARG A 167 -18.96 11.23 9.30
CA ARG A 167 -20.42 11.37 9.10
C ARG A 167 -21.19 11.48 10.43
N ARG A 168 -20.74 10.80 11.49
CA ARG A 168 -21.37 10.91 12.83
C ARG A 168 -21.11 12.29 13.43
N ALA A 169 -19.88 12.78 13.35
CA ALA A 169 -19.52 14.11 13.83
C ALA A 169 -20.31 15.20 13.11
N GLU A 170 -20.41 15.15 11.78
CA GLU A 170 -21.23 16.09 10.99
C GLU A 170 -22.71 16.07 11.41
N LYS A 171 -23.28 14.88 11.62
CA LYS A 171 -24.67 14.75 12.08
C LYS A 171 -24.89 15.39 13.46
N LEU A 172 -23.95 15.21 14.38
CA LEU A 172 -24.01 15.83 15.72
C LEU A 172 -23.90 17.35 15.63
N GLN A 173 -22.99 17.87 14.80
CA GLN A 173 -22.86 19.30 14.57
C GLN A 173 -24.13 19.92 13.95
N ARG A 174 -24.78 19.21 13.01
CA ARG A 174 -26.06 19.68 12.43
C ARG A 174 -27.18 19.73 13.48
N LYS A 175 -27.26 18.72 14.37
CA LYS A 175 -28.25 18.69 15.46
C LYS A 175 -28.03 19.81 16.48
N SER A 176 -26.77 20.05 16.88
CA SER A 176 -26.46 21.11 17.86
C SER A 176 -26.76 22.50 17.29
N LYS A 177 -26.46 22.74 16.01
CA LYS A 177 -26.84 23.99 15.32
C LYS A 177 -28.36 24.19 15.32
N LYS A 178 -29.15 23.17 14.92
CA LYS A 178 -30.62 23.25 14.89
C LYS A 178 -31.25 23.53 16.27
N SER A 179 -30.71 22.93 17.33
CA SER A 179 -31.17 23.19 18.71
C SER A 179 -30.96 24.65 19.12
N LYS A 180 -29.78 25.22 18.82
CA LYS A 180 -29.48 26.63 19.10
C LYS A 180 -30.39 27.60 18.34
N THR A 181 -30.69 27.31 17.07
CA THR A 181 -31.60 28.16 16.28
C THR A 181 -33.03 28.13 16.81
N ASN A 182 -33.50 26.97 17.28
CA ASN A 182 -34.86 26.81 17.80
C ASN A 182 -35.05 27.40 19.21
N GLY A 183 -33.96 27.51 19.99
CA GLY A 183 -33.98 28.16 21.31
C GLY A 183 -34.20 29.68 21.25
N TYR A 184 -33.67 30.35 20.22
CA TYR A 184 -33.87 31.79 20.01
C TYR A 184 -35.29 32.14 19.50
N ALA A 185 -35.96 31.23 18.81
CA ALA A 185 -37.32 31.47 18.29
C ALA A 185 -38.42 31.38 19.36
N ARG A 186 -38.11 30.94 20.59
CA ARG A 186 -39.10 30.78 21.69
C ARG A 186 -39.08 31.89 22.74
N SER A 187 -38.21 32.89 22.61
CA SER A 187 -38.08 33.97 23.58
C SER A 187 -38.68 35.31 23.14
N GLU A 188 -39.56 35.35 22.14
CA GLU A 188 -40.34 36.56 21.91
C GLU A 188 -41.26 36.80 23.12
N PRO A 189 -41.07 37.91 23.87
CA PRO A 189 -41.94 38.23 24.99
C PRO A 189 -43.35 38.43 24.43
N LYS A 190 -44.32 37.69 24.98
CA LYS A 190 -45.74 37.93 24.71
C LYS A 190 -46.00 39.43 24.89
N PRO A 191 -46.57 40.13 23.89
CA PRO A 191 -46.89 41.54 24.04
C PRO A 191 -47.84 41.70 25.22
N THR A 192 -47.37 42.39 26.25
CA THR A 192 -48.12 42.70 27.46
C THR A 192 -49.32 43.55 27.03
N LEU A 193 -50.52 43.00 27.13
CA LEU A 193 -51.75 43.73 26.84
C LEU A 193 -51.86 44.93 27.77
N PRO A 194 -52.15 46.14 27.25
CA PRO A 194 -52.26 47.34 28.08
C PRO A 194 -53.42 47.17 29.07
N ALA A 195 -53.12 47.45 30.35
CA ALA A 195 -54.09 47.46 31.43
C ALA A 195 -55.20 48.49 31.12
N LYS A 196 -56.45 48.03 31.14
CA LYS A 196 -57.62 48.92 31.04
C LYS A 196 -57.72 49.73 32.33
N ALA A 197 -57.64 51.06 32.21
CA ALA A 197 -57.97 51.98 33.27
C ALA A 197 -59.49 52.02 33.47
N SER A 198 -59.95 51.85 34.70
CA SER A 198 -61.30 52.18 35.18
C SER A 198 -61.21 52.52 36.65
#